data_AF-A0A956UEK1-F1
#
_entry.id   AF-A0A956UEK1-F1
#
_cell.length_a   1.000
_cell.length_b   1.000
_cell.length_c   1.000
_cell.angle_alpha   90.00
_cell.angle_beta   90.00
_cell.angle_gamma   90.00
#
_symmetry.space_group_name_H-M   'P 1'
#
loop_
_entity.id
_entity.type
_entity.pdbx_description
1 polymer ?
#
loop_
_entity_poly.entity_id
_entity_poly.type
_entity_poly.pdbx_seq_one_letter_code
_entity_poly.pdbx_strand_id
1 'polypeptide(L)'
;DIQRILAAEVLVEGEAPDTTCDHLVIAPIGSDAGEPYFRRFSTFACIVRFDRTDMHLAAIKGGASFLVLTGGRRPMDYLFDVANAQGVPVLLSMNDTENTVIALEGVFDQTRFHGLRKTDRMVELATTAGLFKAIDSATAVSA
;
A
#
# COMPACT_ATOMS: atom_id res chain seq x y z
N ASP A 1 -7.56 -1.68 -6.14
CA ASP A 1 -6.72 -2.41 -7.13
C ASP A 1 -6.06 -3.65 -6.59
N ILE A 2 -5.25 -3.54 -5.54
CA ILE A 2 -4.46 -4.66 -4.99
C ILE A 2 -5.32 -5.88 -4.64
N GLN A 3 -6.45 -5.68 -3.95
CA GLN A 3 -7.40 -6.76 -3.64
C GLN A 3 -7.82 -7.55 -4.90
N ARG A 4 -8.19 -6.85 -5.97
CA ARG A 4 -8.61 -7.47 -7.24
C ARG A 4 -7.47 -8.22 -7.92
N ILE A 5 -6.27 -7.65 -7.94
CA ILE A 5 -5.11 -8.21 -8.62
C ILE A 5 -4.64 -9.51 -7.95
N LEU A 6 -4.70 -9.52 -6.61
CA LEU A 6 -4.34 -10.70 -5.82
C LEU A 6 -5.49 -11.67 -5.61
N ALA A 7 -6.70 -11.35 -6.08
CA ALA A 7 -7.94 -12.02 -5.68
C ALA A 7 -8.02 -12.23 -4.15
N ALA A 8 -7.57 -11.22 -3.39
CA ALA A 8 -7.38 -11.33 -1.96
C ALA A 8 -8.70 -11.21 -1.19
N GLU A 9 -8.83 -12.02 -0.14
CA GLU A 9 -9.90 -11.90 0.84
C GLU A 9 -9.64 -10.68 1.72
N VAL A 10 -10.68 -9.87 1.99
CA VAL A 10 -10.58 -8.76 2.94
C VAL A 10 -10.90 -9.31 4.32
N LEU A 11 -9.91 -9.35 5.20
CA LEU A 11 -10.10 -9.74 6.60
C LEU A 11 -10.49 -8.55 7.47
N VAL A 12 -10.00 -7.35 7.12
CA VAL A 12 -10.31 -6.07 7.76
C VAL A 12 -10.42 -5.00 6.68
N GLU A 13 -11.55 -4.30 6.61
CA GLU A 13 -11.83 -3.26 5.60
C GLU A 13 -10.98 -1.99 5.82
N GLY A 14 -10.65 -1.68 7.07
CA GLY A 14 -10.01 -0.43 7.48
C GLY A 14 -10.98 0.76 7.50
N GLU A 15 -10.48 1.94 7.89
CA GLU A 15 -11.32 3.15 8.06
C GLU A 15 -11.34 4.06 6.83
N ALA A 16 -10.24 4.10 6.06
CA ALA A 16 -10.08 5.04 4.96
C ALA A 16 -10.39 4.39 3.60
N PRO A 17 -11.47 4.79 2.92
CA PRO A 17 -11.68 4.39 1.53
C PRO A 17 -10.54 4.93 0.67
N ASP A 18 -10.12 4.16 -0.33
CA ASP A 18 -9.09 4.56 -1.31
C ASP A 18 -7.69 4.80 -0.70
N THR A 19 -7.33 3.98 0.30
CA THR A 19 -5.99 4.01 0.90
C THR A 19 -4.90 3.78 -0.15
N THR A 20 -3.90 4.67 -0.18
CA THR A 20 -2.76 4.61 -1.11
C THR A 20 -1.43 4.55 -0.36
N CYS A 21 -0.43 3.95 -1.01
CA CYS A 21 0.94 3.94 -0.54
C CYS A 21 1.93 4.21 -1.67
N ASP A 22 3.16 4.58 -1.30
CA ASP A 22 4.26 4.86 -2.21
C ASP A 22 5.28 3.71 -2.24
N HIS A 23 5.30 2.88 -1.21
CA HIS A 23 6.22 1.75 -1.10
C HIS A 23 5.48 0.42 -0.92
N LEU A 24 6.01 -0.63 -1.53
CA LEU A 24 5.67 -2.02 -1.23
C LEU A 24 6.84 -2.61 -0.43
N VAL A 25 6.59 -3.00 0.81
CA VAL A 25 7.64 -3.44 1.75
C VAL A 25 7.39 -4.88 2.11
N ILE A 26 8.33 -5.76 1.77
CA ILE A 26 8.32 -7.14 2.21
C ILE A 26 8.85 -7.18 3.65
N ALA A 27 8.08 -7.74 4.57
CA ALA A 27 8.49 -7.86 5.96
C ALA A 27 9.79 -8.67 6.08
N PRO A 28 10.75 -8.23 6.90
CA PRO A 28 12.01 -8.94 7.07
C PRO A 28 11.82 -10.35 7.62
N ILE A 29 12.74 -11.25 7.25
CA ILE A 29 12.75 -12.62 7.76
C ILE A 29 13.17 -12.65 9.24
N GLY A 30 14.10 -11.77 9.64
CA GLY A 30 14.61 -11.69 11.01
C GLY A 30 13.57 -11.21 12.03
N SER A 31 13.66 -11.71 13.26
CA SER A 31 12.77 -11.36 14.38
C SER A 31 13.03 -9.96 14.97
N ASP A 32 14.17 -9.34 14.63
CA ASP A 32 14.61 -8.06 15.22
C ASP A 32 14.12 -6.82 14.45
N ALA A 33 13.37 -7.02 13.36
CA ALA A 33 12.78 -5.93 12.60
C ALA A 33 11.55 -5.38 13.33
N GLY A 34 11.79 -4.53 14.33
CA GLY A 34 10.73 -3.76 14.99
C GLY A 34 10.23 -2.58 14.15
N GLU A 35 9.38 -1.78 14.78
CA GLU A 35 8.88 -0.51 14.26
C GLU A 35 9.93 0.41 13.60
N PRO A 36 11.19 0.53 14.08
CA PRO A 36 12.20 1.39 13.45
C PRO A 36 12.58 1.01 12.02
N TYR A 37 12.36 -0.25 11.61
CA TYR A 37 12.55 -0.67 10.23
C TYR A 37 11.47 -0.04 9.34
N PHE A 38 10.21 -0.16 9.74
CA PHE A 38 9.06 0.29 8.97
C PHE A 38 8.94 1.81 8.91
N ARG A 39 9.30 2.53 9.99
CA ARG A 39 9.28 4.01 10.04
C ARG A 39 10.19 4.70 9.02
N ARG A 40 11.05 3.96 8.30
CA ARG A 40 11.89 4.50 7.22
C ARG A 40 11.09 4.77 5.94
N PHE A 41 9.91 4.17 5.82
CA PHE A 41 9.03 4.34 4.66
C PHE A 41 7.89 5.30 5.03
N SER A 42 7.69 6.34 4.23
CA SER A 42 6.69 7.38 4.52
C SER A 42 5.26 6.85 4.46
N THR A 43 4.88 6.24 3.33
CA THR A 43 3.61 5.53 3.15
C THR A 43 3.90 4.17 2.50
N PHE A 44 3.46 3.08 3.13
CA PHE A 44 3.83 1.75 2.66
C PHE A 44 2.73 0.71 2.88
N ALA A 45 2.67 -0.24 1.97
CA ALA A 45 1.97 -1.50 2.14
C ALA A 45 2.97 -2.55 2.61
N CYS A 46 2.60 -3.37 3.60
CA CYS A 46 3.45 -4.45 4.06
C CYS A 46 2.98 -5.80 3.52
N ILE A 47 3.85 -6.50 2.80
CA ILE A 47 3.66 -7.90 2.41
C ILE A 47 4.35 -8.77 3.46
N VAL A 48 3.59 -9.67 4.08
CA VAL A 48 4.08 -10.45 5.21
C VAL A 48 3.37 -11.80 5.27
N ARG A 49 4.08 -12.84 5.69
CA ARG A 49 3.50 -14.18 5.81
C ARG A 49 2.48 -14.23 6.95
N PHE A 50 1.39 -14.98 6.79
CA PHE A 50 0.28 -15.04 7.75
C PHE A 50 0.66 -15.47 9.19
N ASP A 51 1.79 -16.15 9.39
CA ASP A 51 2.23 -16.66 10.70
C ASP A 51 3.24 -15.74 11.43
N ARG A 52 3.47 -14.54 10.91
CA ARG A 52 4.41 -13.57 11.48
C ARG A 52 3.69 -12.43 12.19
N THR A 53 2.89 -12.76 13.20
CA THR A 53 2.11 -11.80 13.98
C THR A 53 2.98 -10.70 14.60
N ASP A 54 4.20 -11.04 15.02
CA ASP A 54 5.21 -10.08 15.46
C ASP A 54 5.46 -8.97 14.42
N MET A 55 5.64 -9.35 13.16
CA MET A 55 5.87 -8.43 12.05
C MET A 55 4.60 -7.69 11.63
N HIS A 56 3.42 -8.32 11.73
CA HIS A 56 2.15 -7.65 11.45
C HIS A 56 1.95 -6.46 12.39
N LEU A 57 2.17 -6.69 13.69
CA LEU A 57 2.04 -5.67 14.72
C LEU A 57 3.13 -4.60 14.59
N ALA A 58 4.36 -4.98 14.26
CA ALA A 58 5.43 -4.04 14.01
C ALA A 58 5.15 -3.13 12.80
N ALA A 59 4.57 -3.68 11.72
CA ALA A 59 4.19 -2.93 10.54
C ALA A 59 3.04 -1.96 10.83
N ILE A 60 1.99 -2.38 11.54
CA ILE A 60 0.88 -1.51 11.95
C ILE A 60 1.39 -0.35 12.80
N LYS A 61 2.20 -0.63 13.85
CA LYS A 61 2.83 0.41 14.67
C LYS A 61 3.74 1.33 13.86
N GLY A 62 4.43 0.77 12.87
CA GLY A 62 5.27 1.50 11.93
C GLY A 62 4.53 2.41 10.95
N GLY A 63 3.19 2.41 10.95
CA GLY A 63 2.38 3.25 10.06
C GLY A 63 2.05 2.61 8.72
N ALA A 64 1.95 1.28 8.66
CA ALA A 64 1.50 0.59 7.45
C ALA A 64 0.13 1.10 6.99
N SER A 65 0.02 1.46 5.72
CA SER A 65 -1.23 1.88 5.11
C SER A 65 -2.20 0.71 4.98
N PHE A 66 -1.70 -0.49 4.68
CA PHE A 66 -2.45 -1.75 4.75
C PHE A 66 -1.48 -2.95 4.77
N LEU A 67 -1.99 -4.10 5.18
CA LEU A 67 -1.26 -5.37 5.18
C LEU A 67 -1.76 -6.30 4.09
N VAL A 68 -0.83 -7.02 3.45
CA VAL A 68 -1.12 -8.16 2.58
C VAL A 68 -0.48 -9.40 3.20
N LEU A 69 -1.33 -10.28 3.72
CA LEU A 69 -0.93 -11.54 4.31
C LEU A 69 -0.80 -12.62 3.25
N THR A 70 0.32 -13.33 3.22
CA THR A 70 0.61 -14.37 2.22
C THR A 70 0.55 -15.77 2.81
N GLY A 71 0.34 -16.77 1.95
CA GLY A 71 0.32 -18.19 2.30
C GLY A 71 -1.06 -18.76 2.60
N GLY A 72 -2.15 -18.01 2.36
CA GLY A 72 -3.52 -18.53 2.31
C GLY A 72 -4.08 -19.12 3.60
N ARG A 73 -3.46 -18.83 4.75
CA ARG A 73 -3.91 -19.31 6.06
C ARG A 73 -4.34 -18.14 6.93
N ARG A 74 -5.37 -18.37 7.75
CA ARG A 74 -5.89 -17.34 8.66
C ARG A 74 -4.82 -16.98 9.71
N PRO A 75 -4.52 -15.69 9.93
CA PRO A 75 -3.60 -15.24 10.98
C PRO A 75 -4.23 -15.38 12.37
N MET A 76 -3.46 -15.07 13.43
CA MET A 76 -3.99 -15.02 14.80
C MET A 76 -5.03 -13.91 14.96
N ASP A 77 -6.12 -14.20 15.67
CA ASP A 77 -7.26 -13.28 15.82
C ASP A 77 -6.88 -11.94 16.45
N TYR A 78 -5.88 -11.92 17.34
CA TYR A 78 -5.35 -10.70 17.95
C TYR A 78 -4.89 -9.64 16.93
N LEU A 79 -4.50 -10.06 15.73
CA LEU A 79 -4.22 -9.13 14.63
C LEU A 79 -5.44 -8.27 14.28
N PHE A 80 -6.63 -8.88 14.22
CA PHE A 80 -7.85 -8.19 13.81
C PHE A 80 -8.25 -7.12 14.82
N ASP A 81 -8.10 -7.40 16.11
CA ASP A 81 -8.38 -6.41 17.17
C ASP A 81 -7.50 -5.17 16.99
N VAL A 82 -6.20 -5.37 16.77
CA VAL A 82 -5.24 -4.28 16.59
C VAL A 82 -5.47 -3.54 15.26
N ALA A 83 -5.71 -4.27 14.17
CA ALA A 83 -5.94 -3.69 12.86
C ALA A 83 -7.22 -2.84 12.83
N ASN A 84 -8.32 -3.33 13.40
CA ASN A 84 -9.57 -2.57 13.55
C ASN A 84 -9.36 -1.33 14.42
N ALA A 85 -8.69 -1.47 15.57
CA ALA A 85 -8.44 -0.34 16.47
C ALA A 85 -7.52 0.75 15.88
N GLN A 86 -6.76 0.43 14.82
CA GLN A 86 -5.90 1.38 14.12
C GLN A 86 -6.44 1.74 12.73
N GLY A 87 -7.60 1.22 12.34
CA GLY A 87 -8.20 1.44 11.02
C GLY A 87 -7.37 0.92 9.84
N VAL A 88 -6.47 -0.05 10.08
CA VAL A 88 -5.57 -0.58 9.05
C VAL A 88 -6.22 -1.75 8.31
N PRO A 89 -6.42 -1.68 6.99
CA PRO A 89 -6.93 -2.79 6.21
C PRO A 89 -5.98 -3.99 6.21
N VAL A 90 -6.56 -5.20 6.20
CA VAL A 90 -5.82 -6.47 6.14
C VAL A 90 -6.40 -7.33 5.03
N LEU A 91 -5.56 -7.65 4.05
CA LEU A 91 -5.88 -8.50 2.92
C LEU A 91 -5.19 -9.86 3.10
N LEU A 92 -5.85 -10.96 2.71
CA LEU A 92 -5.28 -12.29 2.68
C LEU A 92 -5.20 -12.79 1.24
N SER A 93 -3.97 -13.04 0.79
CA SER A 93 -3.66 -13.65 -0.50
C SER A 93 -3.39 -15.14 -0.32
N MET A 94 -3.92 -15.95 -1.24
CA MET A 94 -3.60 -17.38 -1.33
C MET A 94 -2.18 -17.64 -1.85
N ASN A 95 -1.56 -16.63 -2.47
CA ASN A 95 -0.22 -16.73 -3.01
C ASN A 95 0.83 -16.72 -1.88
N ASP A 96 1.99 -17.32 -2.13
CA ASP A 96 3.17 -17.08 -1.31
C ASP A 96 3.71 -15.64 -1.52
N THR A 97 4.75 -15.28 -0.75
CA THR A 97 5.34 -13.95 -0.80
C THR A 97 5.92 -13.61 -2.17
N GLU A 98 6.60 -14.55 -2.82
CA GLU A 98 7.25 -14.34 -4.12
C GLU A 98 6.20 -14.06 -5.19
N ASN A 99 5.20 -14.93 -5.31
CA ASN A 99 4.12 -14.79 -6.28
C ASN A 99 3.23 -13.56 -6.02
N THR A 100 3.08 -13.16 -4.75
CA THR A 100 2.39 -11.91 -4.40
C THR A 100 3.16 -10.69 -4.90
N VAL A 101 4.48 -10.67 -4.75
CA VAL A 101 5.33 -9.56 -5.22
C VAL A 101 5.29 -9.50 -6.75
N ILE A 102 5.52 -10.62 -7.44
CA ILE A 102 5.48 -10.69 -8.91
C ILE A 102 4.14 -10.18 -9.46
N ALA A 103 3.01 -10.58 -8.85
CA ALA A 103 1.69 -10.12 -9.27
C ALA A 103 1.50 -8.59 -9.08
N LEU A 104 2.17 -8.00 -8.09
CA LEU A 104 2.10 -6.57 -7.79
C LEU A 104 3.14 -5.72 -8.53
N GLU A 105 4.21 -6.31 -9.08
CA GLU A 105 5.25 -5.59 -9.83
C GLU A 105 4.64 -4.76 -10.97
N GLY A 106 3.71 -5.34 -11.74
CA GLY A 106 3.06 -4.64 -12.86
C GLY A 106 2.23 -3.41 -12.45
N VAL A 107 1.77 -3.35 -11.20
CA VAL A 107 1.05 -2.18 -10.65
C VAL A 107 2.00 -1.02 -10.40
N PHE A 108 3.18 -1.32 -9.89
CA PHE A 108 4.19 -0.32 -9.56
C PHE A 108 4.98 0.12 -10.80
N ASP A 109 5.25 -0.79 -11.74
CA ASP A 109 6.03 -0.50 -12.94
C ASP A 109 5.30 0.46 -13.92
N GLN A 110 3.98 0.32 -14.04
CA GLN A 110 3.17 1.19 -14.91
C GLN A 110 2.50 2.36 -14.17
N THR A 111 2.94 2.67 -12.94
CA THR A 111 2.20 3.46 -11.94
C THR A 111 1.29 4.53 -12.53
N ARG A 112 0.03 4.16 -12.71
CA ARG A 112 -1.05 5.11 -12.95
C ARG A 112 -1.29 5.85 -11.63
N PHE A 113 -1.37 7.17 -11.68
CA PHE A 113 -1.66 8.02 -10.52
C PHE A 113 -3.10 7.79 -10.05
N HIS A 114 -3.34 6.65 -9.38
CA HIS A 114 -4.62 6.30 -8.78
C HIS A 114 -4.66 6.71 -7.32
N GLY A 115 -5.86 7.11 -6.92
CA GLY A 115 -6.23 7.50 -5.58
C GLY A 115 -6.11 9.01 -5.34
N LEU A 116 -7.05 9.53 -4.55
CA LEU A 116 -7.23 10.97 -4.34
C LEU A 116 -5.93 11.68 -3.94
N ARG A 117 -5.17 11.10 -3.00
CA ARG A 117 -3.89 11.67 -2.55
C ARG A 117 -2.89 11.90 -3.69
N LYS A 118 -2.76 10.94 -4.62
CA LYS A 118 -1.80 11.05 -5.74
C LYS A 118 -2.31 12.02 -6.79
N THR A 119 -3.62 12.04 -7.04
CA THR A 119 -4.26 12.99 -7.96
C THR A 119 -4.11 14.43 -7.46
N ASP A 120 -4.40 14.68 -6.18
CA ASP A 120 -4.26 16.01 -5.56
C ASP A 120 -2.81 16.50 -5.65
N ARG A 121 -1.85 15.61 -5.36
CA ARG A 121 -0.42 15.92 -5.47
C ARG A 121 0.00 16.24 -6.91
N MET A 122 -0.54 15.53 -7.90
CA MET A 122 -0.28 15.84 -9.30
C MET A 122 -0.79 17.24 -9.67
N VAL A 123 -2.02 17.58 -9.28
CA VAL A 123 -2.62 18.89 -9.58
C VAL A 123 -1.81 20.01 -8.93
N GLU A 124 -1.40 19.85 -7.68
CA GLU A 124 -0.55 20.80 -6.96
C GLU A 124 0.78 21.06 -7.71
N LEU A 125 1.46 19.98 -8.11
CA LEU A 125 2.75 20.06 -8.83
C LEU A 125 2.58 20.68 -10.22
N ALA A 126 1.56 20.28 -10.98
CA ALA A 126 1.28 20.83 -12.31
C ALA A 126 0.94 22.32 -12.25
N THR A 127 0.21 22.75 -11.22
CA THR A 127 -0.12 24.16 -10.97
C THR A 127 1.12 24.96 -10.62
N THR A 128 1.94 24.46 -9.68
CA THR A 128 3.16 25.14 -9.21
C THR A 128 4.20 25.27 -10.32
N ALA A 129 4.33 24.24 -11.17
CA ALA A 129 5.22 24.27 -12.33
C ALA A 129 4.71 25.19 -13.47
N GLY A 130 3.50 25.73 -13.36
CA GLY A 130 2.88 26.52 -14.42
C GLY A 130 2.54 25.71 -15.68
N LEU A 131 2.46 24.38 -15.57
CA LEU A 131 2.27 23.47 -16.69
C LEU A 131 0.97 23.77 -17.44
N PHE A 132 -0.12 24.04 -16.72
CA PHE A 132 -1.40 24.40 -17.34
C PHE A 132 -1.31 25.67 -18.19
N LYS A 133 -0.60 26.70 -17.71
CA LYS A 133 -0.38 27.93 -18.49
C LYS A 133 0.45 27.68 -19.76
N ALA A 134 1.43 26.77 -19.68
CA ALA A 134 2.26 26.41 -20.83
C ALA A 134 1.49 25.58 -21.88
N ILE A 135 0.54 24.74 -21.47
CA ILE A 135 -0.34 23.99 -22.37
C ILE A 135 -1.34 24.93 -23.06
N ASP A 136 -1.95 25.85 -22.30
CA ASP A 136 -2.90 26.84 -22.84
C ASP A 136 -2.25 27.74 -23.90
N SER A 137 -1.00 28.16 -23.69
CA SER A 137 -0.29 28.97 -24.68
C SER A 137 0.14 28.18 -25.93
N ALA A 138 0.48 26.90 -25.78
CA ALA A 138 0.85 26.04 -26.91
C ALA A 138 -0.34 25.68 -27.82
N THR A 139 -1.54 25.52 -27.22
CA THR A 139 -2.78 25.23 -27.95
C THR A 139 -3.34 26.48 -28.64
N ALA A 140 -3.18 27.66 -28.05
CA ALA A 140 -3.60 28.94 -28.65
C ALA A 140 -2.77 29.35 -29.89
N VAL A 141 -1.57 28.80 -30.09
CA VAL A 141 -0.70 29.09 -31.26
C VAL A 141 -0.96 28.14 -32.45
N SER A 142 -1.71 27.05 -32.24
CA SER A 142 -2.05 26.06 -33.28
C SER A 142 -3.47 26.19 -33.84
N ALA A 143 -4.19 27.27 -33.50
CA ALA A 143 -5.51 27.62 -34.02
C ALA A 143 -5.44 28.94 -34.79
#